data_AF-A0A2I2G3Z7-F1
#
_entry.id   AF-A0A2I2G3Z7-F1
#
_cell.length_a   1.000
_cell.length_b   1.000
_cell.length_c   1.000
_cell.angle_alpha   90.00
_cell.angle_beta   90.00
_cell.angle_gamma   90.00
#
_symmetry.space_group_name_H-M   'P 1'
#
loop_
_entity.id
_entity.type
_entity.pdbx_description
1 polymer ?
#
loop_
_entity_poly.entity_id
_entity_poly.type
_entity_poly.pdbx_seq_one_letter_code
_entity_poly.pdbx_strand_id
1 'polypeptide(L)'
;MISPSPSLASQCRLDPINLTDPDQFHELHRQRLLCGWDHSPSTLEQWSLKQSEGLKNFFWITIPSPNPNQNPTTSIIRAGHISLDAYSDPPDPELSREDKSILAVQTFFVLPEYQSLRLGSRAMDLIEEIAASEPKCRVIALTALSKRYMYEEGLQGRGLWERIGMEMPRGSIQEWYEKRGYVGWKEEERYEESLKDGGTVWLWEVFMRKVLR
;
A
#
# COMPACT_ATOMS: atom_id res chain seq x y z
N MET A 1 -28.60 3.25 -28.43
CA MET A 1 -27.63 2.50 -27.59
C MET A 1 -27.00 3.51 -26.64
N ILE A 2 -27.24 3.37 -25.34
CA ILE A 2 -26.63 4.22 -24.31
C ILE A 2 -25.32 3.54 -23.91
N SER A 3 -24.18 4.22 -24.09
CA SER A 3 -22.88 3.71 -23.65
C SER A 3 -22.92 3.44 -22.14
N PRO A 4 -22.37 2.32 -21.64
CA PRO A 4 -22.33 2.07 -20.20
C PRO A 4 -21.53 3.17 -19.51
N SER A 5 -22.06 3.70 -18.41
CA SER A 5 -21.34 4.65 -17.57
C SER A 5 -20.01 4.05 -17.12
N PRO A 6 -18.91 4.82 -17.14
CA PRO A 6 -17.61 4.32 -16.72
C PRO A 6 -17.66 3.84 -15.26
N SER A 7 -17.01 2.71 -14.98
CA SER A 7 -16.88 2.22 -13.60
C SER A 7 -15.98 3.16 -12.79
N LEU A 8 -16.19 3.26 -11.48
CA LEU A 8 -15.37 4.10 -10.60
C LEU A 8 -13.87 3.79 -10.73
N ALA A 9 -13.52 2.50 -10.86
CA ALA A 9 -12.15 2.07 -11.10
C ALA A 9 -11.58 2.59 -12.42
N SER A 10 -12.36 2.68 -13.50
CA SER A 10 -11.86 3.24 -14.77
C SER A 10 -11.52 4.73 -14.69
N GLN A 11 -12.07 5.44 -13.69
CA GLN A 11 -11.82 6.86 -13.45
C GLN A 11 -10.79 7.10 -12.34
N CYS A 12 -10.31 6.04 -11.70
CA CYS A 12 -9.28 6.09 -10.68
C CYS A 12 -7.95 6.59 -11.25
N ARG A 13 -7.27 7.49 -10.53
CA ARG A 13 -5.97 8.05 -10.88
C ARG A 13 -5.00 7.96 -9.69
N LEU A 14 -3.72 8.16 -9.99
CA LEU A 14 -2.66 8.34 -9.01
C LEU A 14 -2.14 9.77 -9.11
N ASP A 15 -2.42 10.59 -8.09
CA ASP A 15 -1.97 11.98 -8.04
C ASP A 15 -0.83 12.11 -7.01
N PRO A 16 0.32 12.72 -7.34
CA PRO A 16 1.45 12.82 -6.41
C PRO A 16 1.06 13.52 -5.10
N ILE A 17 1.52 12.97 -3.97
CA ILE A 17 1.38 13.64 -2.66
C ILE A 17 2.58 14.55 -2.44
N ASN A 18 2.35 15.78 -1.95
CA ASN A 18 3.41 16.65 -1.46
C ASN A 18 3.37 16.71 0.08
N LEU A 19 4.33 16.12 0.78
CA LEU A 19 4.35 16.14 2.25
C LEU A 19 4.90 17.44 2.86
N THR A 20 5.37 18.37 2.03
CA THR A 20 5.66 19.75 2.48
C THR A 20 4.41 20.63 2.53
N ASP A 21 3.31 20.18 1.92
CA ASP A 21 1.99 20.79 2.01
C ASP A 21 1.28 20.29 3.30
N PRO A 22 0.99 21.19 4.27
CA PRO A 22 0.38 20.79 5.54
C PRO A 22 -0.97 20.07 5.40
N ASP A 23 -1.80 20.43 4.41
CA ASP A 23 -3.12 19.81 4.23
C ASP A 23 -2.98 18.38 3.73
N GLN A 24 -2.01 18.13 2.87
CA GLN A 24 -1.71 16.78 2.37
C GLN A 24 -1.02 15.92 3.44
N PHE A 25 -0.13 16.51 4.23
CA PHE A 25 0.47 15.85 5.38
C PHE A 25 -0.61 15.41 6.37
N HIS A 26 -1.52 16.32 6.75
CA HIS A 26 -2.60 16.01 7.69
C HIS A 26 -3.56 14.94 7.13
N GLU A 27 -3.90 15.00 5.84
CA GLU A 27 -4.74 13.97 5.24
C GLU A 27 -4.05 12.61 5.18
N LEU A 28 -2.74 12.56 4.90
CA LEU A 28 -2.00 11.29 4.89
C LEU A 28 -1.96 10.72 6.31
N HIS A 29 -1.65 11.57 7.29
CA HIS A 29 -1.64 11.21 8.70
C HIS A 29 -2.99 10.64 9.14
N ARG A 30 -4.10 11.28 8.77
CA ARG A 30 -5.46 10.79 9.04
C ARG A 30 -5.69 9.39 8.45
N GLN A 31 -5.28 9.15 7.21
CA GLN A 31 -5.43 7.83 6.59
C GLN A 31 -4.49 6.78 7.22
N ARG A 32 -3.28 7.15 7.63
CA ARG A 32 -2.36 6.24 8.37
C ARG A 32 -2.92 5.86 9.73
N LEU A 33 -3.53 6.80 10.45
CA LEU A 33 -4.24 6.52 11.70
C LEU A 33 -5.36 5.49 11.51
N LEU A 34 -6.12 5.61 10.42
CA LEU A 34 -7.16 4.62 10.07
C LEU A 34 -6.57 3.28 9.63
N CYS A 35 -5.40 3.28 8.98
CA CYS A 35 -4.66 2.08 8.63
C CYS A 35 -4.15 1.34 9.89
N GLY A 36 -3.83 2.07 10.96
CA GLY A 36 -3.33 1.54 12.23
C GLY A 36 -1.80 1.33 12.26
N TRP A 37 -1.10 1.56 11.16
CA TRP A 37 0.31 1.23 10.97
C TRP A 37 1.14 2.46 10.62
N ASP A 38 2.37 2.57 11.10
CA ASP A 38 3.33 3.66 10.77
C ASP A 38 2.65 5.04 10.70
N HIS A 39 1.91 5.37 11.75
CA HIS A 39 1.01 6.52 11.79
C HIS A 39 1.51 7.63 12.73
N SER A 40 2.71 7.49 13.30
CA SER A 40 3.27 8.54 14.15
C SER A 40 3.67 9.76 13.31
N PRO A 41 3.49 11.00 13.81
CA PRO A 41 3.95 12.19 13.10
C PRO A 41 5.43 12.15 12.72
N SER A 42 6.30 11.62 13.61
CA SER A 42 7.73 11.49 13.33
C SER A 42 8.03 10.52 12.19
N THR A 43 7.23 9.47 12.02
CA THR A 43 7.34 8.57 10.85
C THR A 43 7.05 9.34 9.56
N LEU A 44 6.00 10.17 9.54
CA LEU A 44 5.65 10.96 8.37
C LEU A 44 6.67 12.08 8.07
N GLU A 45 7.28 12.68 9.10
CA GLU A 45 8.39 13.63 8.95
C GLU A 45 9.61 12.96 8.29
N GLN A 46 9.98 11.76 8.73
CA GLN A 46 11.05 10.97 8.10
C GLN A 46 10.71 10.63 6.64
N TRP A 47 9.45 10.28 6.36
CA TRP A 47 8.99 10.04 5.00
C TRP A 47 9.01 11.30 4.13
N SER A 48 8.72 12.46 4.69
CA SER A 48 8.85 13.75 4.00
C SER A 48 10.30 14.04 3.63
N LEU A 49 11.25 13.73 4.53
CA LEU A 49 12.69 13.81 4.21
C LEU A 49 13.05 12.84 3.06
N LYS A 50 12.62 11.58 3.13
CA LYS A 50 12.85 10.59 2.05
C LYS A 50 12.20 10.98 0.72
N GLN A 51 11.07 11.69 0.76
CA GLN A 51 10.47 12.27 -0.44
C GLN A 51 11.37 13.37 -1.04
N SER A 52 11.92 14.26 -0.21
CA SER A 52 12.84 15.31 -0.69
C SER A 52 14.18 14.78 -1.23
N GLU A 53 14.63 13.62 -0.73
CA GLU A 53 15.78 12.87 -1.25
C GLU A 53 15.48 12.12 -2.56
N GLY A 54 14.22 12.08 -3.00
CA GLY A 54 13.79 11.33 -4.19
C GLY A 54 13.74 9.81 -3.99
N LEU A 55 13.76 9.34 -2.74
CA LEU A 55 13.72 7.93 -2.37
C LEU A 55 12.30 7.42 -2.11
N LYS A 56 11.37 8.29 -1.72
CA LYS A 56 9.96 7.93 -1.45
C LYS A 56 9.01 8.70 -2.35
N ASN A 57 8.17 8.01 -3.12
CA ASN A 57 7.20 8.65 -4.00
C ASN A 57 5.79 8.21 -3.63
N PHE A 58 5.01 9.13 -3.08
CA PHE A 58 3.63 8.87 -2.68
C PHE A 58 2.63 9.32 -3.74
N PHE A 59 1.52 8.60 -3.80
CA PHE A 59 0.39 8.91 -4.66
C PHE A 59 -0.93 8.75 -3.90
N TRP A 60 -1.80 9.75 -4.04
CA TRP A 60 -3.21 9.62 -3.72
C TRP A 60 -3.88 8.70 -4.72
N ILE A 61 -4.71 7.76 -4.23
CA ILE A 61 -5.66 7.01 -5.06
C ILE A 61 -6.91 7.88 -5.17
N THR A 62 -7.12 8.53 -6.31
CA THR A 62 -8.19 9.51 -6.48
C THR A 62 -9.32 9.02 -7.37
N ILE A 63 -10.55 9.39 -7.03
CA ILE A 63 -11.78 9.08 -7.78
C ILE A 63 -12.66 10.31 -7.91
N PRO A 64 -13.53 10.41 -8.94
CA PRO A 64 -14.49 11.51 -9.05
C PRO A 64 -15.50 11.51 -7.89
N SER A 65 -15.85 12.71 -7.42
CA SER A 65 -16.97 12.89 -6.50
C SER A 65 -18.31 12.66 -7.22
N PRO A 66 -19.26 11.92 -6.62
CA PRO A 66 -20.57 11.68 -7.23
C PRO A 66 -21.43 12.96 -7.37
N ASN A 67 -21.10 14.05 -6.66
CA ASN A 67 -21.81 15.34 -6.71
C ASN A 67 -20.85 16.51 -7.02
N PRO A 68 -20.44 16.70 -8.29
CA PRO A 68 -19.49 17.75 -8.67
C PRO A 68 -20.03 19.19 -8.55
N ASN A 69 -21.36 19.36 -8.42
CA ASN A 69 -22.02 20.67 -8.50
C ASN A 69 -22.00 21.49 -7.19
N GLN A 70 -21.42 20.98 -6.10
CA GLN A 70 -21.40 21.70 -4.83
C GLN A 70 -20.14 22.52 -4.58
N ASN A 71 -19.01 22.25 -5.25
CA ASN A 71 -17.83 23.12 -5.35
C ASN A 71 -16.81 22.51 -6.35
N PRO A 72 -16.27 23.26 -7.33
CA PRO A 72 -15.34 22.71 -8.34
C PRO A 72 -14.04 22.14 -7.75
N THR A 73 -13.61 22.66 -6.59
CA THR A 73 -12.45 22.18 -5.82
C THR A 73 -12.71 20.92 -5.00
N THR A 74 -13.97 20.48 -4.87
CA THR A 74 -14.40 19.26 -4.13
C THR A 74 -14.76 18.08 -5.06
N SER A 75 -14.36 18.17 -6.33
CA SER A 75 -14.73 17.21 -7.38
C SER A 75 -13.93 15.89 -7.34
N ILE A 76 -12.96 15.76 -6.43
CA ILE A 76 -12.06 14.61 -6.34
C ILE A 76 -12.01 14.11 -4.89
N ILE A 77 -12.20 12.80 -4.73
CA ILE A 77 -12.07 12.09 -3.45
C ILE A 77 -10.71 11.40 -3.42
N ARG A 78 -9.98 11.56 -2.31
CA ARG A 78 -8.77 10.78 -1.99
C ARG A 78 -9.20 9.48 -1.31
N ALA A 79 -9.43 8.43 -2.10
CA ALA A 79 -9.93 7.14 -1.64
C ALA A 79 -8.87 6.27 -0.93
N GLY A 80 -7.61 6.68 -0.97
CA GLY A 80 -6.49 5.96 -0.36
C GLY A 80 -5.15 6.54 -0.77
N HIS A 81 -4.08 5.81 -0.48
CA HIS A 81 -2.72 6.16 -0.86
C HIS A 81 -1.87 4.90 -1.17
N ILE A 82 -0.80 5.10 -1.91
CA ILE A 82 0.20 4.09 -2.26
C ILE A 82 1.54 4.79 -2.48
N SER A 83 2.67 4.13 -2.16
CA SER A 83 4.00 4.65 -2.49
C SER A 83 4.81 3.68 -3.35
N LEU A 84 5.77 4.25 -4.10
CA LEU A 84 6.73 3.54 -4.93
C LEU A 84 8.15 4.06 -4.63
N ASP A 85 8.93 3.22 -3.97
CA ASP A 85 10.06 3.68 -3.18
C ASP A 85 11.37 3.02 -3.64
N ALA A 86 12.43 3.83 -3.68
CA ALA A 86 13.81 3.42 -3.95
C ALA A 86 14.59 3.16 -2.65
N TYR A 87 13.87 2.99 -1.53
CA TYR A 87 14.42 2.62 -0.23
C TYR A 87 13.41 1.73 0.53
N SER A 88 13.90 1.02 1.54
CA SER A 88 13.10 0.25 2.48
C SER A 88 13.62 0.47 3.89
N ASP A 89 12.75 0.25 4.87
CA ASP A 89 13.12 0.25 6.27
C ASP A 89 12.66 -1.07 6.92
N PRO A 90 13.56 -1.87 7.53
CA PRO A 90 15.02 -1.74 7.43
C PRO A 90 15.55 -1.83 5.98
N PRO A 91 16.77 -1.32 5.70
CA PRO A 91 17.38 -1.39 4.38
C PRO A 91 17.48 -2.83 3.87
N ASP A 92 16.92 -3.07 2.70
CA ASP A 92 16.92 -4.38 2.04
C ASP A 92 17.12 -4.19 0.52
N PRO A 93 18.33 -4.46 0.01
CA PRO A 93 18.66 -4.27 -1.41
C PRO A 93 17.99 -5.27 -2.35
N GLU A 94 17.31 -6.30 -1.83
CA GLU A 94 16.45 -7.19 -2.62
C GLU A 94 15.01 -6.67 -2.74
N LEU A 95 14.58 -5.78 -1.83
CA LEU A 95 13.26 -5.16 -1.83
C LEU A 95 13.25 -3.82 -2.57
N SER A 96 14.31 -3.02 -2.44
CA SER A 96 14.42 -1.72 -3.12
C SER A 96 15.88 -1.29 -3.26
N ARG A 97 16.17 -0.44 -4.25
CA ARG A 97 17.53 0.10 -4.46
C ARG A 97 17.48 1.57 -4.83
N GLU A 98 18.42 2.34 -4.28
CA GLU A 98 18.53 3.79 -4.54
C GLU A 98 18.80 4.10 -6.03
N ASP A 99 19.43 3.17 -6.76
CA ASP A 99 19.64 3.28 -8.21
C ASP A 99 18.37 3.07 -9.04
N LYS A 100 17.24 2.78 -8.38
CA LYS A 100 15.91 2.53 -8.93
C LYS A 100 15.82 1.28 -9.82
N SER A 101 16.79 0.39 -9.77
CA SER A 101 16.71 -0.90 -10.49
C SER A 101 15.66 -1.84 -9.92
N ILE A 102 15.37 -1.70 -8.61
CA ILE A 102 14.27 -2.35 -7.89
C ILE A 102 13.51 -1.28 -7.12
N LEU A 103 12.20 -1.20 -7.33
CA LEU A 103 11.32 -0.28 -6.59
C LEU A 103 10.34 -1.07 -5.73
N ALA A 104 10.09 -0.61 -4.51
CA ALA A 104 9.17 -1.23 -3.56
C ALA A 104 7.83 -0.51 -3.55
N VAL A 105 6.74 -1.26 -3.68
CA VAL A 105 5.40 -0.76 -3.31
C VAL A 105 5.28 -0.80 -1.79
N GLN A 106 4.99 0.33 -1.18
CA GLN A 106 4.79 0.45 0.27
C GLN A 106 3.58 1.35 0.56
N THR A 107 3.19 1.40 1.84
CA THR A 107 2.10 2.26 2.35
C THR A 107 0.78 2.14 1.57
N PHE A 108 0.53 1.00 0.93
CA PHE A 108 -0.66 0.82 0.10
C PHE A 108 -1.90 0.61 0.98
N PHE A 109 -2.81 1.58 0.92
CA PHE A 109 -4.01 1.62 1.72
C PHE A 109 -5.19 2.18 0.92
N VAL A 110 -6.34 1.52 1.03
CA VAL A 110 -7.61 2.02 0.50
C VAL A 110 -8.56 2.15 1.68
N LEU A 111 -9.16 3.33 1.85
CA LEU A 111 -10.13 3.60 2.91
C LEU A 111 -11.27 2.55 2.87
N PRO A 112 -11.70 2.02 4.03
CA PRO A 112 -12.67 0.93 4.11
C PRO A 112 -13.94 1.13 3.27
N GLU A 113 -14.48 2.35 3.24
CA GLU A 113 -15.68 2.72 2.49
C GLU A 113 -15.51 2.63 0.95
N TYR A 114 -14.28 2.58 0.46
CA TYR A 114 -13.96 2.45 -0.98
C TYR A 114 -13.33 1.11 -1.34
N GLN A 115 -13.23 0.18 -0.38
CA GLN A 115 -12.75 -1.18 -0.64
C GLN A 115 -13.78 -1.99 -1.45
N SER A 116 -13.34 -3.09 -2.06
CA SER A 116 -14.17 -3.96 -2.93
C SER A 116 -14.73 -3.30 -4.20
N LEU A 117 -14.37 -2.04 -4.51
CA LEU A 117 -14.74 -1.33 -5.73
C LEU A 117 -13.71 -1.48 -6.87
N ARG A 118 -12.83 -2.51 -6.79
CA ARG A 118 -11.68 -2.74 -7.68
C ARG A 118 -10.64 -1.61 -7.71
N LEU A 119 -10.74 -0.62 -6.83
CA LEU A 119 -9.78 0.49 -6.75
C LEU A 119 -8.37 0.01 -6.43
N GLY A 120 -8.22 -0.93 -5.49
CA GLY A 120 -6.91 -1.47 -5.16
C GLY A 120 -6.23 -2.15 -6.35
N SER A 121 -6.98 -2.93 -7.15
CA SER A 121 -6.45 -3.53 -8.37
C SER A 121 -6.02 -2.46 -9.38
N ARG A 122 -6.84 -1.41 -9.57
CA ARG A 122 -6.50 -0.33 -10.48
C ARG A 122 -5.29 0.49 -10.02
N ALA A 123 -5.18 0.78 -8.72
CA ALA A 123 -4.04 1.48 -8.15
C ALA A 123 -2.74 0.68 -8.39
N MET A 124 -2.78 -0.64 -8.23
CA MET A 124 -1.65 -1.49 -8.58
C MET A 124 -1.34 -1.52 -10.07
N ASP A 125 -2.35 -1.53 -10.96
CA ASP A 125 -2.09 -1.44 -12.40
C ASP A 125 -1.36 -0.12 -12.73
N LEU A 126 -1.80 1.00 -12.16
CA LEU A 126 -1.20 2.32 -12.35
C LEU A 126 0.21 2.43 -11.74
N ILE A 127 0.45 1.87 -10.55
CA ILE A 127 1.78 1.95 -9.93
C ILE A 127 2.79 1.06 -10.67
N GLU A 128 2.34 -0.08 -11.23
CA GLU A 128 3.15 -0.93 -12.09
C GLU A 128 3.52 -0.22 -13.41
N GLU A 129 2.58 0.54 -14.00
CA GLU A 129 2.84 1.40 -15.17
C GLU A 129 3.88 2.50 -14.85
N ILE A 130 3.76 3.16 -13.68
CA ILE A 130 4.74 4.16 -13.24
C ILE A 130 6.12 3.52 -13.05
N ALA A 131 6.19 2.36 -12.40
CA ALA A 131 7.45 1.64 -12.22
C ALA A 131 8.09 1.24 -13.56
N ALA A 132 7.29 0.77 -14.52
CA ALA A 132 7.79 0.41 -15.85
C ALA A 132 8.28 1.62 -16.67
N SER A 133 7.80 2.83 -16.34
CA SER A 133 8.28 4.07 -16.96
C SER A 133 9.63 4.55 -16.43
N GLU A 134 10.08 4.06 -15.27
CA GLU A 134 11.41 4.36 -14.73
C GLU A 134 12.46 3.55 -15.51
N PRO A 135 13.35 4.19 -16.30
CA PRO A 135 14.21 3.49 -17.28
C PRO A 135 15.09 2.40 -16.69
N LYS A 136 15.51 2.56 -15.44
CA LYS A 136 16.37 1.60 -14.74
C LYS A 136 15.59 0.46 -14.08
N CYS A 137 14.30 0.66 -13.81
CA CYS A 137 13.51 -0.31 -13.07
C CYS A 137 13.35 -1.60 -13.88
N ARG A 138 13.59 -2.74 -13.23
CA ARG A 138 13.39 -4.08 -13.80
C ARG A 138 12.47 -4.93 -12.95
N VAL A 139 12.33 -4.57 -11.68
CA VAL A 139 11.56 -5.33 -10.70
C VAL A 139 10.78 -4.37 -9.83
N ILE A 140 9.49 -4.66 -9.67
CA ILE A 140 8.66 -4.10 -8.61
C ILE A 140 8.53 -5.15 -7.51
N ALA A 141 8.78 -4.76 -6.26
CA ALA A 141 8.75 -5.65 -5.10
C ALA A 141 7.82 -5.11 -4.00
N LEU A 142 7.44 -5.97 -3.07
CA LEU A 142 6.62 -5.64 -1.91
C LEU A 142 6.73 -6.75 -0.85
N THR A 143 6.29 -6.44 0.35
CA THR A 143 5.99 -7.42 1.40
C THR A 143 4.47 -7.62 1.48
N ALA A 144 4.05 -8.84 1.80
CA ALA A 144 2.66 -9.19 2.00
C ALA A 144 2.52 -10.19 3.14
N LEU A 145 1.56 -9.93 4.04
CA LEU A 145 1.31 -10.79 5.18
C LEU A 145 1.10 -12.23 4.71
N SER A 146 1.87 -13.15 5.30
CA SER A 146 1.92 -14.53 4.85
C SER A 146 0.55 -15.20 4.90
N LYS A 147 0.26 -16.01 3.88
CA LYS A 147 -0.95 -16.84 3.86
C LYS A 147 -0.97 -17.91 4.95
N ARG A 148 0.12 -18.12 5.70
CA ARG A 148 0.11 -18.95 6.91
C ARG A 148 -0.99 -18.54 7.89
N TYR A 149 -1.24 -17.23 8.02
CA TYR A 149 -2.26 -16.69 8.93
C TYR A 149 -3.70 -16.98 8.47
N MET A 150 -3.88 -17.54 7.27
CA MET A 150 -5.17 -17.97 6.74
C MET A 150 -5.39 -19.48 6.84
N TYR A 151 -4.32 -20.27 6.91
CA TYR A 151 -4.40 -21.72 6.69
C TYR A 151 -3.75 -22.56 7.78
N GLU A 152 -2.70 -22.07 8.43
CA GLU A 152 -2.01 -22.81 9.49
C GLU A 152 -2.79 -22.69 10.80
N GLU A 153 -2.95 -23.80 11.52
CA GLU A 153 -3.61 -23.80 12.82
C GLU A 153 -2.67 -23.28 13.93
N GLY A 154 -3.26 -22.92 15.07
CA GLY A 154 -2.51 -22.56 16.27
C GLY A 154 -2.17 -21.06 16.38
N LEU A 155 -1.46 -20.70 17.46
CA LEU A 155 -1.25 -19.31 17.88
C LEU A 155 -0.41 -18.48 16.91
N GLN A 156 0.43 -19.13 16.10
CA GLN A 156 1.28 -18.49 15.09
C GLN A 156 0.69 -18.52 13.67
N GLY A 157 -0.44 -19.22 13.47
CA GLY A 157 -1.23 -19.21 12.25
C GLY A 157 -2.53 -18.43 12.45
N ARG A 158 -3.68 -19.05 12.19
CA ARG A 158 -5.02 -18.43 12.32
C ARG A 158 -5.31 -17.84 13.70
N GLY A 159 -4.68 -18.36 14.76
CA GLY A 159 -4.82 -17.83 16.12
C GLY A 159 -4.23 -16.43 16.31
N LEU A 160 -3.41 -15.93 15.37
CA LEU A 160 -2.84 -14.58 15.44
C LEU A 160 -3.94 -13.51 15.56
N TRP A 161 -4.98 -13.60 14.71
CA TRP A 161 -6.01 -12.56 14.56
C TRP A 161 -6.71 -12.24 15.89
N GLU A 162 -7.08 -13.28 16.64
CA GLU A 162 -7.69 -13.12 17.95
C GLU A 162 -6.74 -12.42 18.95
N ARG A 163 -5.45 -12.79 18.90
CA ARG A 163 -4.41 -12.25 19.80
C ARG A 163 -4.11 -10.77 19.55
N ILE A 164 -4.13 -10.33 18.30
CA ILE A 164 -3.95 -8.90 17.93
C ILE A 164 -5.27 -8.12 17.93
N GLY A 165 -6.41 -8.80 18.12
CA GLY A 165 -7.72 -8.14 18.19
C GLY A 165 -8.30 -7.67 16.89
N MET A 166 -7.91 -8.32 15.80
CA MET A 166 -8.45 -8.06 14.49
C MET A 166 -9.32 -9.25 14.04
N GLU A 167 -10.31 -8.97 13.21
CA GLU A 167 -11.03 -10.03 12.52
C GLU A 167 -10.12 -10.63 11.45
N MET A 168 -10.15 -11.95 11.31
CA MET A 168 -9.44 -12.62 10.22
C MET A 168 -9.97 -12.10 8.87
N PRO A 169 -9.10 -11.65 7.96
CA PRO A 169 -9.50 -11.21 6.63
C PRO A 169 -10.24 -12.30 5.86
N ARG A 170 -11.05 -11.89 4.87
CA ARG A 170 -11.79 -12.84 4.00
C ARG A 170 -10.90 -13.60 3.01
N GLY A 171 -9.66 -13.16 2.81
CA GLY A 171 -8.74 -13.75 1.85
C GLY A 171 -7.31 -13.32 2.11
N SER A 172 -6.37 -14.11 1.62
CA SER A 172 -4.94 -13.81 1.73
C SER A 172 -4.55 -12.67 0.81
N ILE A 173 -3.87 -11.66 1.36
CA ILE A 173 -3.26 -10.58 0.58
C ILE A 173 -2.09 -11.09 -0.28
N GLN A 174 -1.30 -12.05 0.22
CA GLN A 174 -0.28 -12.74 -0.56
C GLN A 174 -0.89 -13.38 -1.81
N GLU A 175 -1.96 -14.16 -1.69
CA GLU A 175 -2.60 -14.79 -2.85
C GLU A 175 -3.23 -13.78 -3.81
N TRP A 176 -3.66 -12.62 -3.30
CA TRP A 176 -4.12 -11.52 -4.15
C TRP A 176 -3.01 -10.98 -5.04
N TYR A 177 -1.80 -10.82 -4.50
CA TYR A 177 -0.62 -10.46 -5.29
C TYR A 177 -0.14 -11.58 -6.21
N GLU A 178 -0.20 -12.85 -5.79
CA GLU A 178 0.13 -14.01 -6.63
C GLU A 178 -0.74 -14.02 -7.90
N LYS A 179 -2.05 -13.75 -7.77
CA LYS A 179 -2.98 -13.62 -8.92
C LYS A 179 -2.63 -12.47 -9.86
N ARG A 180 -1.85 -11.49 -9.41
CA ARG A 180 -1.35 -10.35 -10.21
C ARG A 180 0.02 -10.62 -10.84
N GLY A 181 0.57 -11.82 -10.66
CA GLY A 181 1.85 -12.25 -11.22
C GLY A 181 3.06 -11.93 -10.35
N TYR A 182 2.87 -11.55 -9.09
CA TYR A 182 3.96 -11.48 -8.12
C TYR A 182 4.33 -12.88 -7.66
N VAL A 183 5.63 -13.12 -7.45
CA VAL A 183 6.18 -14.38 -6.97
C VAL A 183 6.90 -14.13 -5.66
N GLY A 184 6.55 -14.90 -4.62
CA GLY A 184 7.27 -14.90 -3.35
C GLY A 184 8.66 -15.52 -3.50
N TRP A 185 9.70 -14.90 -2.94
CA TRP A 185 11.07 -15.43 -2.99
C TRP A 185 11.70 -15.70 -1.63
N LYS A 186 11.22 -15.02 -0.58
CA LYS A 186 11.59 -15.30 0.81
C LYS A 186 10.40 -15.01 1.73
N GLU A 187 10.47 -15.55 2.94
CA GLU A 187 9.48 -15.34 3.99
C GLU A 187 10.22 -15.24 5.33
N GLU A 188 9.96 -14.17 6.07
CA GLU A 188 10.65 -13.87 7.34
C GLU A 188 9.80 -12.96 8.24
N GLU A 189 10.16 -12.91 9.51
CA GLU A 189 9.63 -11.94 10.47
C GLU A 189 10.06 -10.53 10.08
N ARG A 190 9.11 -9.60 9.94
CA ARG A 190 9.40 -8.26 9.41
C ARG A 190 8.84 -7.11 10.22
N TYR A 191 7.61 -7.21 10.70
CA TYR A 191 6.94 -6.13 11.42
C TYR A 191 6.50 -6.58 12.80
N GLU A 192 6.69 -5.72 13.80
CA GLU A 192 6.21 -5.95 15.14
C GLU A 192 4.77 -5.45 15.27
N GLU A 193 3.91 -6.25 15.91
CA GLU A 193 2.51 -5.93 16.17
C GLU A 193 2.18 -6.11 17.66
N SER A 194 1.28 -5.27 18.17
CA SER A 194 0.87 -5.31 19.57
C SER A 194 -0.16 -6.42 19.81
N LEU A 195 0.03 -7.18 20.88
CA LEU A 195 -0.93 -8.17 21.36
C LEU A 195 -1.93 -7.53 22.33
N LYS A 196 -3.14 -8.08 22.42
CA LYS A 196 -4.18 -7.64 23.38
C LYS A 196 -3.72 -7.69 24.84
N ASP A 197 -2.82 -8.60 25.17
CA ASP A 197 -2.30 -8.81 26.52
C ASP A 197 -1.13 -7.86 26.87
N GLY A 198 -0.78 -6.95 25.96
CA GLY A 198 0.32 -5.99 26.13
C GLY A 198 1.68 -6.52 25.72
N GLY A 199 1.79 -7.76 25.23
CA GLY A 199 2.99 -8.26 24.57
C GLY A 199 3.12 -7.79 23.11
N THR A 200 4.16 -8.26 22.44
CA THR A 200 4.35 -8.05 20.99
C THR A 200 4.58 -9.36 20.25
N VAL A 201 4.35 -9.33 18.95
CA VAL A 201 4.59 -10.46 18.05
C VAL A 201 5.20 -9.96 16.75
N TRP A 202 6.14 -10.73 16.20
CA TRP A 202 6.66 -10.47 14.86
C TRP A 202 5.78 -11.14 13.81
N LEU A 203 5.32 -10.35 12.84
CA LEU A 203 4.54 -10.82 11.71
C LEU A 203 5.46 -11.36 10.62
N TRP A 204 5.09 -12.54 10.12
CA TRP A 204 5.72 -13.21 9.00
C TRP A 204 5.19 -12.62 7.69
N GLU A 205 6.09 -11.99 6.96
CA GLU A 205 5.83 -11.39 5.67
C GLU A 205 6.47 -12.25 4.57
N VAL A 206 5.73 -12.46 3.48
CA VAL A 206 6.31 -12.96 2.25
C VAL A 206 6.78 -11.78 1.43
N PHE A 207 8.04 -11.84 1.02
CA PHE A 207 8.62 -10.87 0.11
C PHE A 207 8.32 -11.33 -1.31
N MET A 208 7.66 -10.46 -2.06
CA MET A 208 7.09 -10.76 -3.36
C MET A 208 7.53 -9.78 -4.44
N ARG A 209 7.89 -10.30 -5.61
CA ARG A 209 8.40 -9.48 -6.71
C ARG A 209 7.75 -9.83 -8.03
N LYS A 210 7.73 -8.85 -8.93
CA LYS A 210 7.28 -8.99 -10.31
C LYS A 210 8.30 -8.33 -11.23
N VAL A 211 8.74 -9.08 -12.24
CA VAL A 211 9.62 -8.54 -13.29
C VAL A 211 8.78 -7.68 -14.22
N LEU A 212 9.25 -6.45 -14.46
CA LEU A 212 8.64 -5.50 -15.38
C LEU A 212 9.14 -5.77 -16.80
N ARG A 213 8.28 -5.54 -17.79
CA ARG A 213 8.59 -5.74 -19.21
C ARG A 213 9.18 -4.49 -19.82
#